data_AF-A0A7S2IE93-F1
#
_entry.id   AF-A0A7S2IE93-F1
#
_cell.length_a   1.000
_cell.length_b   1.000
_cell.length_c   1.000
_cell.angle_alpha   90.00
_cell.angle_beta   90.00
_cell.angle_gamma   90.00
#
_symmetry.space_group_name_H-M   'P 1'
#
loop_
_entity.id
_entity.type
_entity.pdbx_description
1 polymer ?
#
loop_
_entity_poly.entity_id
_entity_poly.type
_entity_poly.pdbx_seq_one_letter_code
_entity_poly.pdbx_strand_id
1 'polypeptide(L)'
;VPLSEFRPKEMKIKVDEKDTTREGCFDDDEAARALATKMADFHRQLKDTKQCAPADFEKDDDSNFHISFISSSANLRARNYKIPEADFHKVKMIAGKIIPAIATTTAMTTGLVSAELLKLVPQGRALKVEDFKNAFVNLALPLFLMSEPLPPLQTKSKDHDPVIQGPVKAKPEGFTTWDKVEVNLGDATLRQFVDYLMDEVKVEVMIMSAGNACLYNAYLPAHKKRLGTKMTEIWETVTKQNISPKKTYLTIEVSATDPDDGIDVQIPTIKFLFR
;
A
#
# COMPACT_ATOMS: atom_id res chain seq x y z
N VAL A 1 -19.29 -28.46 37.89
CA VAL A 1 -20.36 -27.48 37.64
C VAL A 1 -21.43 -28.17 36.81
N PRO A 2 -22.71 -28.17 37.21
CA PRO A 2 -23.77 -28.77 36.39
C PRO A 2 -23.90 -27.98 35.08
N LEU A 3 -23.98 -28.69 33.95
CA LEU A 3 -24.20 -28.09 32.63
C LEU A 3 -25.68 -27.72 32.50
N SER A 4 -25.96 -26.47 32.15
CA SER A 4 -27.32 -26.02 31.85
C SER A 4 -27.79 -26.59 30.51
N GLU A 5 -29.07 -26.98 30.44
CA GLU A 5 -29.69 -27.46 29.20
C GLU A 5 -29.79 -26.33 28.15
N PHE A 6 -29.50 -26.66 26.88
CA PHE A 6 -29.65 -25.73 25.76
C PHE A 6 -31.12 -25.48 25.44
N ARG A 7 -31.50 -24.21 25.30
CA ARG A 7 -32.85 -23.80 24.87
C ARG A 7 -32.74 -22.97 23.59
N PRO A 8 -33.34 -23.39 22.47
CA PRO A 8 -33.26 -22.65 21.21
C PRO A 8 -33.97 -21.31 21.34
N LYS A 9 -33.42 -20.29 20.68
CA LYS A 9 -34.02 -18.94 20.55
C LYS A 9 -34.28 -18.64 19.08
N GLU A 10 -35.23 -17.75 18.81
CA GLU A 10 -35.46 -17.21 17.47
C GLU A 10 -34.34 -16.21 17.13
N MET A 11 -33.56 -16.51 16.10
CA MET A 11 -32.38 -15.74 15.70
C MET A 11 -32.23 -15.77 14.18
N LYS A 12 -31.80 -14.64 13.60
CA LYS A 12 -31.43 -14.54 12.19
C LYS A 12 -29.93 -14.79 12.01
N ILE A 13 -29.58 -15.68 11.08
CA ILE A 13 -28.20 -16.05 10.72
C ILE A 13 -28.06 -15.87 9.21
N LYS A 14 -26.99 -15.21 8.77
CA LYS A 14 -26.70 -14.99 7.35
C LYS A 14 -26.38 -16.30 6.65
N VAL A 15 -26.90 -16.43 5.43
CA VAL A 15 -26.72 -17.62 4.60
C VAL A 15 -25.62 -17.43 3.55
N ASP A 16 -25.38 -16.20 3.11
CA ASP A 16 -24.32 -15.86 2.17
C ASP A 16 -23.71 -14.47 2.45
N GLU A 17 -22.57 -14.17 1.80
CA GLU A 17 -21.84 -12.91 1.99
C GLU A 17 -22.55 -11.67 1.43
N LYS A 18 -23.54 -11.87 0.54
CA LYS A 18 -24.33 -10.77 -0.06
C LYS A 18 -25.55 -10.42 0.78
N ASP A 19 -25.89 -11.24 1.76
CA ASP A 19 -26.97 -11.00 2.70
C ASP A 19 -26.67 -9.78 3.60
N THR A 20 -27.44 -8.72 3.37
CA THR A 20 -27.36 -7.46 4.12
C THR A 20 -28.28 -7.45 5.35
N THR A 21 -29.01 -8.54 5.62
CA THR A 21 -29.86 -8.63 6.81
C THR A 21 -29.02 -8.56 8.08
N ARG A 22 -29.59 -7.95 9.12
CA ARG A 22 -28.96 -7.85 10.44
C ARG A 22 -29.12 -9.19 11.17
N GLU A 23 -27.99 -9.80 11.55
CA GLU A 23 -27.97 -11.00 12.40
C GLU A 23 -28.30 -10.66 13.86
N GLY A 24 -28.83 -11.65 14.58
CA GLY A 24 -29.13 -11.54 16.02
C GLY A 24 -30.58 -11.82 16.40
N CYS A 25 -30.88 -11.67 17.69
CA CYS A 25 -32.21 -11.76 18.29
C CYS A 25 -32.89 -10.39 18.32
N PHE A 26 -34.22 -10.37 18.46
CA PHE A 26 -35.02 -9.13 18.47
C PHE A 26 -34.75 -8.24 19.70
N ASP A 27 -34.28 -8.81 20.80
CA ASP A 27 -34.01 -8.15 22.07
C ASP A 27 -32.53 -7.75 22.26
N ASP A 28 -31.65 -8.01 21.28
CA ASP A 28 -30.21 -7.79 21.40
C ASP A 28 -29.86 -6.31 21.69
N ASP A 29 -30.58 -5.36 21.09
CA ASP A 29 -30.34 -3.93 21.31
C ASP A 29 -30.70 -3.47 22.73
N GLU A 30 -31.78 -4.00 23.29
CA GLU A 30 -32.20 -3.71 24.66
C GLU A 30 -31.25 -4.37 25.66
N ALA A 31 -30.89 -5.64 25.42
CA ALA A 31 -29.94 -6.38 26.21
C ALA A 31 -28.54 -5.73 26.22
N ALA A 32 -28.06 -5.23 25.07
CA ALA A 32 -26.79 -4.53 24.96
C ALA A 32 -26.78 -3.22 25.76
N ARG A 33 -27.86 -2.42 25.71
CA ARG A 33 -27.99 -1.20 26.51
C ARG A 33 -28.00 -1.50 28.01
N ALA A 34 -28.76 -2.50 28.43
CA ALA A 34 -28.82 -2.92 29.83
C ALA A 34 -27.45 -3.42 30.33
N LEU A 35 -26.72 -4.16 29.49
CA LEU A 35 -25.37 -4.64 29.81
C LEU A 35 -24.36 -3.48 29.89
N ALA A 36 -24.44 -2.50 28.99
CA ALA A 36 -23.57 -1.33 29.02
C ALA A 36 -23.73 -0.52 30.32
N THR A 37 -24.97 -0.32 30.79
CA THR A 37 -25.26 0.31 32.09
C THR A 37 -24.63 -0.50 33.23
N LYS A 38 -24.84 -1.82 33.25
CA LYS A 38 -24.22 -2.70 34.25
C LYS A 38 -22.70 -2.63 34.23
N MET A 39 -22.08 -2.63 33.05
CA MET A 39 -20.62 -2.54 32.92
C MET A 39 -20.07 -1.20 33.42
N ALA A 40 -20.77 -0.09 33.19
CA ALA A 40 -20.40 1.23 33.73
C ALA A 40 -20.46 1.26 35.27
N ASP A 41 -21.44 0.55 35.86
CA ASP A 41 -21.55 0.38 37.31
C ASP A 41 -20.42 -0.50 37.88
N PHE A 42 -20.10 -1.62 37.22
CA PHE A 42 -19.01 -2.51 37.59
C PHE A 42 -17.62 -1.87 37.41
N HIS A 43 -17.41 -1.05 36.39
CA HIS A 43 -16.13 -0.36 36.16
C HIS A 43 -15.73 0.50 37.36
N ARG A 44 -16.70 1.13 38.02
CA ARG A 44 -16.46 1.91 39.25
C ARG A 44 -15.95 1.05 40.41
N GLN A 45 -16.31 -0.22 40.45
CA GLN A 45 -15.91 -1.19 41.47
C GLN A 45 -14.57 -1.88 41.17
N LEU A 46 -14.11 -1.84 39.92
CA LEU A 46 -12.89 -2.52 39.46
C LEU A 46 -11.62 -1.66 39.51
N LYS A 47 -11.71 -0.39 39.96
CA LYS A 47 -10.59 0.57 39.95
C LYS A 47 -9.32 0.06 40.67
N ASP A 48 -9.49 -0.81 41.67
CA ASP A 48 -8.40 -1.37 42.47
C ASP A 48 -8.01 -2.81 42.06
N THR A 49 -8.54 -3.33 40.95
CA THR A 49 -8.24 -4.68 40.47
C THR A 49 -7.06 -4.71 39.50
N LYS A 50 -6.30 -5.81 39.51
CA LYS A 50 -5.18 -6.01 38.60
C LYS A 50 -5.68 -6.06 37.16
N GLN A 51 -5.01 -5.33 36.27
CA GLN A 51 -5.33 -5.36 34.83
C GLN A 51 -5.15 -6.77 34.27
N CYS A 52 -6.06 -7.15 33.38
CA CYS A 52 -5.91 -8.37 32.58
C CYS A 52 -4.66 -8.25 31.73
N ALA A 53 -3.82 -9.28 31.72
CA ALA A 53 -2.72 -9.39 30.79
C ALA A 53 -3.26 -9.97 29.47
N PRO A 54 -3.29 -9.20 28.36
CA PRO A 54 -3.64 -9.76 27.06
C PRO A 54 -2.60 -10.81 26.67
N ALA A 55 -3.05 -11.90 26.06
CA ALA A 55 -2.14 -12.89 25.50
C ALA A 55 -1.62 -12.39 24.14
N ASP A 56 -0.32 -12.16 24.04
CA ASP A 56 0.34 -11.83 22.78
C ASP A 56 0.63 -13.13 22.03
N PHE A 57 -0.01 -13.30 20.87
CA PHE A 57 0.10 -14.52 20.10
C PHE A 57 1.54 -14.77 19.63
N GLU A 58 2.17 -15.77 20.24
CA GLU A 58 3.44 -16.35 19.83
C GLU A 58 3.22 -17.80 19.39
N LYS A 59 3.61 -18.10 18.14
CA LYS A 59 3.43 -19.41 17.50
C LYS A 59 4.65 -20.33 17.69
N ASP A 60 5.82 -19.75 17.94
CA ASP A 60 7.10 -20.47 17.98
C ASP A 60 7.46 -20.97 19.39
N ASP A 61 6.70 -20.56 20.41
CA ASP A 61 6.78 -21.06 21.78
C ASP A 61 5.64 -22.05 22.07
N ASP A 62 5.96 -23.34 22.14
CA ASP A 62 4.95 -24.39 22.40
C ASP A 62 4.54 -24.46 23.89
N SER A 63 5.21 -23.74 24.79
CA SER A 63 4.91 -23.72 26.23
C SER A 63 3.81 -22.74 26.64
N ASN A 64 3.45 -21.80 25.76
CA ASN A 64 2.39 -20.81 26.00
C ASN A 64 0.96 -21.30 25.69
N PHE A 65 0.83 -22.52 25.14
CA PHE A 65 -0.42 -23.17 24.77
C PHE A 65 -1.28 -22.48 23.70
N HIS A 66 -0.78 -21.44 23.00
CA HIS A 66 -1.55 -20.73 21.97
C HIS A 66 -1.95 -21.66 20.83
N ILE A 67 -0.99 -22.36 20.25
CA ILE A 67 -1.26 -23.30 19.14
C ILE A 67 -2.09 -24.49 19.65
N SER A 68 -1.85 -24.96 20.87
CA SER A 68 -2.62 -26.05 21.48
C SER A 68 -4.11 -25.69 21.60
N PHE A 69 -4.41 -24.46 22.04
CA PHE A 69 -5.76 -23.92 22.10
C PHE A 69 -6.40 -23.82 20.72
N ILE A 70 -5.69 -23.27 19.74
CA ILE A 70 -6.19 -23.12 18.35
C ILE A 70 -6.44 -24.48 17.72
N SER A 71 -5.50 -25.43 17.83
CA SER A 71 -5.60 -26.77 17.28
C SER A 71 -6.78 -27.53 17.87
N SER A 72 -6.94 -27.50 19.19
CA SER A 72 -8.06 -28.15 19.87
C SER A 72 -9.39 -27.52 19.47
N SER A 73 -9.50 -26.19 19.46
CA SER A 73 -10.72 -25.47 19.09
C SER A 73 -11.11 -25.71 17.62
N ALA A 74 -10.13 -25.68 16.72
CA ALA A 74 -10.34 -25.95 15.30
C ALA A 74 -10.81 -27.39 15.05
N ASN A 75 -10.18 -28.38 15.69
CA ASN A 75 -10.56 -29.78 15.55
C ASN A 75 -11.92 -30.09 16.19
N LEU A 76 -12.27 -29.48 17.33
CA LEU A 76 -13.61 -29.58 17.90
C LEU A 76 -14.68 -29.02 16.94
N ARG A 77 -14.42 -27.86 16.31
CA ARG A 77 -15.31 -27.33 15.28
C ARG A 77 -15.35 -28.23 14.04
N ALA A 78 -14.22 -28.80 13.63
CA ALA A 78 -14.15 -29.72 12.49
C ALA A 78 -15.06 -30.94 12.70
N ARG A 79 -15.07 -31.52 13.90
CA ARG A 79 -15.97 -32.63 14.29
C ARG A 79 -17.45 -32.28 14.10
N ASN A 80 -17.86 -31.06 14.45
CA ASN A 80 -19.25 -30.62 14.30
C ASN A 80 -19.73 -30.66 12.85
N TYR A 81 -18.83 -30.40 11.89
CA TYR A 81 -19.15 -30.34 10.45
C TYR A 81 -18.58 -31.51 9.65
N LYS A 82 -18.06 -32.56 10.31
CA LYS A 82 -17.42 -33.72 9.67
C LYS A 82 -16.24 -33.33 8.74
N ILE A 83 -15.53 -32.27 9.08
CA ILE A 83 -14.31 -31.84 8.39
C ILE A 83 -13.13 -32.67 8.95
N PRO A 84 -12.19 -33.15 8.12
CA PRO A 84 -11.00 -33.85 8.61
C PRO A 84 -10.18 -33.00 9.57
N GLU A 85 -9.81 -33.58 10.71
CA GLU A 85 -8.94 -32.93 11.70
C GLU A 85 -7.54 -32.67 11.13
N ALA A 86 -6.89 -31.62 11.63
CA ALA A 86 -5.51 -31.28 11.30
C ALA A 86 -4.61 -31.52 12.52
N ASP A 87 -3.40 -32.02 12.27
CA ASP A 87 -2.38 -32.16 13.31
C ASP A 87 -1.89 -30.79 13.81
N PHE A 88 -1.17 -30.82 14.93
CA PHE A 88 -0.64 -29.62 15.58
C PHE A 88 0.25 -28.79 14.63
N HIS A 89 1.12 -29.42 13.85
CA HIS A 89 2.06 -28.72 12.97
C HIS A 89 1.37 -28.06 11.77
N LYS A 90 0.37 -28.72 11.19
CA LYS A 90 -0.47 -28.18 10.12
C LYS A 90 -1.29 -27.00 10.61
N VAL A 91 -1.86 -27.09 11.82
CA VAL A 91 -2.53 -25.94 12.45
C VAL A 91 -1.53 -24.81 12.71
N LYS A 92 -0.36 -25.10 13.27
CA LYS A 92 0.72 -24.11 13.51
C LYS A 92 1.13 -23.40 12.23
N MET A 93 1.29 -24.14 11.15
CA MET A 93 1.64 -23.61 9.83
C MET A 93 0.57 -22.66 9.30
N ILE A 94 -0.71 -23.04 9.36
CA ILE A 94 -1.82 -22.25 8.84
C ILE A 94 -2.09 -21.03 9.74
N ALA A 95 -2.28 -21.23 11.04
CA ALA A 95 -2.60 -20.17 12.00
C ALA A 95 -1.44 -19.18 12.16
N GLY A 96 -0.21 -19.70 12.14
CA GLY A 96 1.02 -18.91 12.23
C GLY A 96 1.47 -18.27 10.91
N LYS A 97 0.77 -18.53 9.80
CA LYS A 97 1.13 -18.08 8.45
C LYS A 97 2.60 -18.34 8.10
N ILE A 98 3.08 -19.54 8.43
CA ILE A 98 4.49 -19.92 8.24
C ILE A 98 4.77 -20.05 6.75
N ILE A 99 5.80 -19.34 6.26
CA ILE A 99 6.32 -19.47 4.90
C ILE A 99 7.38 -20.60 4.92
N PRO A 100 7.17 -21.72 4.22
CA PRO A 100 8.16 -22.79 4.16
C PRO A 100 9.46 -22.29 3.53
N ALA A 101 10.59 -22.57 4.17
CA ALA A 101 11.90 -22.18 3.70
C ALA A 101 12.94 -23.28 4.00
N ILE A 102 13.91 -23.44 3.10
CA ILE A 102 15.03 -24.36 3.26
C ILE A 102 16.30 -23.70 2.70
N ALA A 103 17.44 -23.98 3.34
CA ALA A 103 18.71 -23.36 3.02
C ALA A 103 19.17 -23.58 1.56
N THR A 104 18.78 -24.70 0.94
CA THR A 104 19.14 -25.02 -0.45
C THR A 104 18.58 -23.99 -1.44
N THR A 105 17.30 -23.65 -1.33
CA THR A 105 16.67 -22.61 -2.17
C THR A 105 17.28 -21.24 -1.88
N THR A 106 17.56 -20.91 -0.61
CA THR A 106 18.21 -19.65 -0.25
C THR A 106 19.60 -19.53 -0.87
N ALA A 107 20.46 -20.54 -0.70
CA ALA A 107 21.82 -20.54 -1.25
C ALA A 107 21.82 -20.43 -2.78
N MET A 108 20.92 -21.17 -3.44
CA MET A 108 20.76 -21.13 -4.90
C MET A 108 20.30 -19.74 -5.39
N THR A 109 19.27 -19.14 -4.77
CA THR A 109 18.81 -17.78 -5.11
C THR A 109 19.91 -16.74 -4.86
N THR A 110 20.63 -16.82 -3.73
CA THR A 110 21.76 -15.92 -3.44
C THR A 110 22.88 -16.04 -4.47
N GLY A 111 23.18 -17.26 -4.94
CA GLY A 111 24.17 -17.48 -6.00
C GLY A 111 23.77 -16.80 -7.32
N LEU A 112 22.51 -16.91 -7.72
CA LEU A 112 21.97 -16.26 -8.93
C LEU A 112 22.00 -14.74 -8.82
N VAL A 113 21.59 -14.18 -7.67
CA VAL A 113 21.67 -12.74 -7.41
C VAL A 113 23.12 -12.25 -7.45
N SER A 114 24.05 -13.02 -6.87
CA SER A 114 25.48 -12.69 -6.90
C SER A 114 26.03 -12.69 -8.33
N ALA A 115 25.58 -13.60 -9.19
CA ALA A 115 25.94 -13.62 -10.60
C ALA A 115 25.43 -12.38 -11.36
N GLU A 116 24.20 -11.91 -11.10
CA GLU A 116 23.68 -10.67 -11.68
C GLU A 116 24.43 -9.44 -11.15
N LEU A 117 24.81 -9.43 -9.87
CA LEU A 117 25.57 -8.35 -9.25
C LEU A 117 26.94 -8.14 -9.94
N LEU A 118 27.61 -9.23 -10.34
CA LEU A 118 28.88 -9.14 -11.07
C LEU A 118 28.74 -8.40 -12.42
N LYS A 119 27.55 -8.42 -13.02
CA LYS A 119 27.28 -7.70 -14.28
C LYS A 119 27.24 -6.18 -14.09
N LEU A 120 26.88 -5.72 -12.89
CA LEU A 120 26.80 -4.29 -12.54
C LEU A 120 28.17 -3.64 -12.30
N VAL A 121 29.22 -4.44 -12.10
CA VAL A 121 30.60 -3.93 -11.95
C VAL A 121 31.01 -3.25 -13.27
N PRO A 122 31.63 -2.05 -13.26
CA PRO A 122 31.97 -1.33 -14.47
C PRO A 122 32.78 -2.16 -15.47
N GLN A 123 32.15 -2.51 -16.59
CA GLN A 123 32.77 -3.35 -17.64
C GLN A 123 33.39 -2.52 -18.79
N GLY A 124 33.45 -1.19 -18.66
CA GLY A 124 33.90 -0.30 -19.74
C GLY A 124 32.95 -0.24 -20.95
N ARG A 125 31.74 -0.78 -20.81
CA ARG A 125 30.66 -0.75 -21.82
C ARG A 125 29.32 -0.43 -21.16
N ALA A 126 28.38 0.10 -21.94
CA ALA A 126 27.00 0.21 -21.50
C ALA A 126 26.37 -1.19 -21.36
N LEU A 127 25.66 -1.40 -20.26
CA LEU A 127 24.89 -2.61 -20.01
C LEU A 127 23.56 -2.51 -20.78
N LYS A 128 23.15 -3.61 -21.38
CA LYS A 128 21.89 -3.73 -22.10
C LYS A 128 20.94 -4.65 -21.35
N VAL A 129 19.65 -4.56 -21.64
CA VAL A 129 18.61 -5.38 -20.98
C VAL A 129 18.89 -6.87 -21.18
N GLU A 130 19.41 -7.25 -22.35
CA GLU A 130 19.71 -8.62 -22.74
C GLU A 130 20.89 -9.23 -21.95
N ASP A 131 21.72 -8.38 -21.31
CA ASP A 131 22.79 -8.84 -20.42
C ASP A 131 22.21 -9.45 -19.12
N PHE A 132 21.01 -9.04 -18.72
CA PHE A 132 20.38 -9.44 -17.47
C PHE A 132 19.44 -10.63 -17.65
N LYS A 133 19.23 -11.38 -16.56
CA LYS A 133 18.31 -12.52 -16.53
C LYS A 133 17.52 -12.54 -15.23
N ASN A 134 16.20 -12.57 -15.36
CA ASN A 134 15.30 -12.99 -14.29
C ASN A 134 15.35 -14.52 -14.22
N ALA A 135 15.52 -15.08 -13.02
CA ALA A 135 15.57 -16.52 -12.82
C ALA A 135 14.36 -17.01 -12.01
N PHE A 136 13.70 -18.04 -12.52
CA PHE A 136 12.59 -18.74 -11.89
C PHE A 136 13.02 -20.19 -11.65
N VAL A 137 13.04 -20.60 -10.38
CA VAL A 137 13.60 -21.90 -10.00
C VAL A 137 12.64 -22.69 -9.16
N ASN A 138 12.49 -23.97 -9.49
CA ASN A 138 11.80 -24.95 -8.65
C ASN A 138 12.69 -26.20 -8.48
N LEU A 139 13.36 -26.28 -7.33
CA LEU A 139 14.28 -27.38 -7.00
C LEU A 139 13.58 -28.72 -6.76
N ALA A 140 12.25 -28.75 -6.56
CA ALA A 140 11.51 -30.00 -6.47
C ALA A 140 11.37 -30.69 -7.84
N LEU A 141 11.36 -29.91 -8.93
CA LEU A 141 11.29 -30.39 -10.33
C LEU A 141 12.63 -30.30 -11.08
N PRO A 142 13.74 -30.10 -10.36
CA PRO A 142 14.98 -29.48 -10.88
C PRO A 142 14.81 -28.46 -12.03
N LEU A 143 13.81 -27.59 -11.99
CA LEU A 143 13.49 -26.66 -13.07
C LEU A 143 14.18 -25.30 -12.88
N PHE A 144 14.91 -24.86 -13.90
CA PHE A 144 15.52 -23.53 -13.97
C PHE A 144 15.09 -22.85 -15.27
N LEU A 145 14.37 -21.74 -15.14
CA LEU A 145 13.94 -20.92 -16.26
C LEU A 145 14.55 -19.55 -16.11
N MET A 146 15.14 -19.04 -17.18
CA MET A 146 15.67 -17.68 -17.23
C MET A 146 14.99 -16.92 -18.34
N SER A 147 14.60 -15.68 -18.06
CA SER A 147 14.05 -14.78 -19.06
C SER A 147 14.76 -13.44 -19.00
N GLU A 148 14.78 -12.73 -20.12
CA GLU A 148 15.20 -11.34 -20.11
C GLU A 148 14.20 -10.48 -19.32
N PRO A 149 14.67 -9.48 -18.56
CA PRO A 149 13.78 -8.49 -18.00
C PRO A 149 13.12 -7.70 -19.13
N LEU A 150 11.91 -7.22 -18.89
CA LEU A 150 11.24 -6.36 -19.84
C LEU A 150 11.91 -4.98 -19.84
N PRO A 151 12.06 -4.34 -21.02
CA PRO A 151 12.45 -2.94 -21.06
C PRO A 151 11.43 -2.09 -20.30
N PRO A 152 11.84 -0.92 -19.76
CA PRO A 152 10.93 -0.04 -19.06
C PRO A 152 9.78 0.40 -19.98
N LEU A 153 8.56 0.44 -19.44
CA LEU A 153 7.40 0.91 -20.18
C LEU A 153 7.60 2.39 -20.53
N GLN A 154 7.55 2.68 -21.83
CA GLN A 154 7.65 4.02 -22.38
C GLN A 154 6.26 4.65 -22.46
N THR A 155 6.14 5.84 -21.89
CA THR A 155 4.99 6.73 -22.06
C THR A 155 5.09 7.39 -23.43
N LYS A 156 4.08 7.17 -24.26
CA LYS A 156 4.02 7.70 -25.63
C LYS A 156 2.74 8.46 -25.88
N SER A 157 2.80 9.42 -26.80
CA SER A 157 1.63 10.11 -27.30
C SER A 157 0.69 9.13 -28.00
N LYS A 158 -0.61 9.25 -27.75
CA LYS A 158 -1.66 8.38 -28.30
C LYS A 158 -2.86 9.23 -28.69
N ASP A 159 -3.48 8.89 -29.82
CA ASP A 159 -4.72 9.55 -30.25
C ASP A 159 -5.93 9.17 -29.38
N HIS A 160 -5.85 8.01 -28.70
CA HIS A 160 -6.90 7.56 -27.80
C HIS A 160 -6.32 6.77 -26.62
N ASP A 161 -6.44 7.33 -25.42
CA ASP A 161 -6.15 6.65 -24.16
C ASP A 161 -7.46 6.12 -23.52
N PRO A 162 -7.56 4.83 -23.18
CA PRO A 162 -8.78 4.25 -22.61
C PRO A 162 -9.23 4.84 -21.26
N VAL A 163 -8.31 5.43 -20.49
CA VAL A 163 -8.62 6.03 -19.18
C VAL A 163 -9.16 7.44 -19.36
N ILE A 164 -8.50 8.24 -20.19
CA ILE A 164 -8.90 9.63 -20.48
C ILE A 164 -10.04 9.69 -21.52
N GLN A 165 -10.26 8.60 -22.27
CA GLN A 165 -11.21 8.51 -23.39
C GLN A 165 -10.96 9.59 -24.46
N GLY A 166 -9.69 9.95 -24.68
CA GLY A 166 -9.28 11.04 -25.56
C GLY A 166 -7.78 11.00 -25.91
N PRO A 167 -7.29 11.95 -26.73
CA PRO A 167 -5.87 12.04 -27.06
C PRO A 167 -5.04 12.43 -25.84
N VAL A 168 -3.82 11.90 -25.76
CA VAL A 168 -2.85 12.22 -24.71
C VAL A 168 -1.48 12.37 -25.35
N LYS A 169 -0.72 13.39 -24.93
CA LYS A 169 0.66 13.62 -25.38
C LYS A 169 1.66 13.26 -24.28
N ALA A 170 2.84 12.77 -24.66
CA ALA A 170 3.95 12.55 -23.75
C ALA A 170 5.04 13.61 -23.95
N LYS A 171 5.47 14.29 -22.89
CA LYS A 171 6.60 15.24 -22.94
C LYS A 171 7.63 14.94 -21.84
N PRO A 172 8.87 14.53 -22.16
CA PRO A 172 9.39 14.21 -23.49
C PRO A 172 8.86 12.86 -24.03
N GLU A 173 8.79 12.68 -25.35
CA GLU A 173 8.28 11.43 -25.95
C GLU A 173 9.11 10.21 -25.50
N GLY A 174 8.44 9.14 -25.06
CA GLY A 174 9.09 7.88 -24.68
C GLY A 174 9.70 7.85 -23.27
N PHE A 175 9.43 8.83 -22.42
CA PHE A 175 9.88 8.80 -21.01
C PHE A 175 9.30 7.61 -20.25
N THR A 176 9.97 7.19 -19.19
CA THR A 176 9.65 6.02 -18.38
C THR A 176 9.40 6.43 -16.93
N THR A 177 8.98 5.47 -16.10
CA THR A 177 8.81 5.70 -14.65
C THR A 177 10.10 6.06 -13.92
N TRP A 178 11.25 5.77 -14.50
CA TRP A 178 12.58 6.10 -13.97
C TRP A 178 12.99 7.54 -14.25
N ASP A 179 12.44 8.13 -15.30
CA ASP A 179 12.75 9.50 -15.67
C ASP A 179 12.13 10.47 -14.67
N LYS A 180 12.89 11.50 -14.33
CA LYS A 180 12.50 12.56 -13.39
C LYS A 180 12.97 13.88 -13.96
N VAL A 181 12.10 14.90 -13.88
CA VAL A 181 12.51 16.27 -14.19
C VAL A 181 13.04 16.88 -12.90
N GLU A 182 14.33 17.19 -12.85
CA GLU A 182 14.90 17.92 -11.71
C GLU A 182 14.69 19.42 -11.92
N VAL A 183 14.05 20.07 -10.96
CA VAL A 183 13.79 21.52 -10.99
C VAL A 183 14.46 22.14 -9.78
N ASN A 184 15.49 22.93 -10.03
CA ASN A 184 16.27 23.61 -8.99
C ASN A 184 16.07 25.13 -9.09
N LEU A 185 14.97 25.60 -8.50
CA LEU A 185 14.62 27.02 -8.43
C LEU A 185 14.83 27.59 -7.01
N GLY A 186 15.39 26.80 -6.09
CA GLY A 186 15.31 27.07 -4.66
C GLY A 186 13.87 27.07 -4.16
N ASP A 187 13.63 27.66 -2.99
CA ASP A 187 12.29 27.79 -2.40
C ASP A 187 11.43 28.85 -3.12
N ALA A 188 11.12 28.54 -4.37
CA ALA A 188 10.36 29.37 -5.29
C ALA A 188 8.88 29.48 -4.91
N THR A 189 8.27 30.57 -5.34
CA THR A 189 6.82 30.76 -5.29
C THR A 189 6.11 29.82 -6.26
N LEU A 190 4.84 29.52 -5.97
CA LEU A 190 4.00 28.73 -6.86
C LEU A 190 3.95 29.34 -8.27
N ARG A 191 3.88 30.67 -8.39
CA ARG A 191 3.90 31.37 -9.69
C ARG A 191 5.18 31.11 -10.46
N GLN A 192 6.34 31.30 -9.83
CA GLN A 192 7.63 31.04 -10.47
C GLN A 192 7.76 29.60 -10.98
N PHE A 193 7.21 28.64 -10.22
CA PHE A 193 7.22 27.24 -10.61
C PHE A 193 6.30 26.95 -11.80
N VAL A 194 5.09 27.52 -11.81
CA VAL A 194 4.16 27.39 -12.96
C VAL A 194 4.71 28.06 -14.20
N ASP A 195 5.26 29.27 -14.07
CA ASP A 195 5.88 30.03 -15.16
C ASP A 195 7.07 29.23 -15.74
N TYR A 196 7.90 28.61 -14.90
CA TYR A 196 8.98 27.72 -15.35
C TYR A 196 8.48 26.52 -16.17
N LEU A 197 7.38 25.88 -15.78
CA LEU A 197 6.81 24.77 -16.54
C LEU A 197 6.22 25.21 -17.89
N MET A 198 5.65 26.41 -17.93
CA MET A 198 5.17 27.02 -19.17
C MET A 198 6.32 27.39 -20.10
N ASP A 199 7.42 27.94 -19.57
CA ASP A 199 8.53 28.46 -20.37
C ASP A 199 9.52 27.37 -20.79
N GLU A 200 9.88 26.44 -19.90
CA GLU A 200 10.92 25.44 -20.18
C GLU A 200 10.32 24.10 -20.65
N VAL A 201 9.22 23.67 -20.05
CA VAL A 201 8.58 22.37 -20.36
C VAL A 201 7.47 22.52 -21.42
N LYS A 202 7.01 23.76 -21.68
CA LYS A 202 5.95 24.10 -22.65
C LYS A 202 4.64 23.36 -22.35
N VAL A 203 4.21 23.43 -21.09
CA VAL A 203 2.94 22.85 -20.62
C VAL A 203 2.16 23.85 -19.76
N GLU A 204 0.84 23.83 -19.87
CA GLU A 204 -0.08 24.62 -19.04
C GLU A 204 -0.54 23.77 -17.84
N VAL A 205 -0.23 24.22 -16.62
CA VAL A 205 -0.50 23.46 -15.40
C VAL A 205 -1.98 23.55 -14.99
N MET A 206 -2.67 22.41 -14.92
CA MET A 206 -4.06 22.32 -14.47
C MET A 206 -4.15 22.00 -12.98
N ILE A 207 -3.47 20.94 -12.54
CA ILE A 207 -3.44 20.52 -11.13
C ILE A 207 -2.01 20.14 -10.77
N MET A 208 -1.57 20.58 -9.59
CA MET A 208 -0.26 20.23 -9.06
C MET A 208 -0.36 19.77 -7.61
N SER A 209 0.25 18.63 -7.31
CA SER A 209 0.23 18.01 -6.00
C SER A 209 1.63 17.56 -5.56
N ALA A 210 1.82 17.46 -4.25
CA ALA A 210 3.00 16.88 -3.62
C ALA A 210 2.54 15.82 -2.61
N GLY A 211 2.44 14.57 -3.08
CA GLY A 211 1.70 13.52 -2.39
C GLY A 211 0.23 13.92 -2.22
N ASN A 212 -0.31 13.82 -1.01
CA ASN A 212 -1.71 14.16 -0.73
C ASN A 212 -1.97 15.68 -0.64
N ALA A 213 -0.94 16.52 -0.75
CA ALA A 213 -1.09 17.96 -0.69
C ALA A 213 -1.36 18.54 -2.08
N CYS A 214 -2.60 18.96 -2.36
CA CYS A 214 -2.92 19.72 -3.56
C CYS A 214 -2.42 21.16 -3.42
N LEU A 215 -1.32 21.48 -4.11
CA LEU A 215 -0.67 22.78 -4.06
C LEU A 215 -1.45 23.79 -4.91
N TYR A 216 -1.82 23.38 -6.12
CA TYR A 216 -2.53 24.20 -7.09
C TYR A 216 -3.59 23.40 -7.86
N ASN A 217 -4.70 24.07 -8.17
CA ASN A 217 -5.77 23.56 -9.02
C ASN A 217 -6.41 24.76 -9.72
N ALA A 218 -6.26 24.84 -11.05
CA ALA A 218 -6.72 25.95 -11.87
C ALA A 218 -8.23 26.16 -11.81
N TYR A 219 -9.01 25.10 -11.54
CA TYR A 219 -10.46 25.14 -11.43
C TYR A 219 -10.96 25.70 -10.10
N LEU A 220 -10.08 25.88 -9.10
CA LEU A 220 -10.42 26.44 -7.79
C LEU A 220 -9.96 27.90 -7.69
N PRO A 221 -10.89 28.90 -7.72
CA PRO A 221 -10.51 30.31 -7.63
C PRO A 221 -9.72 30.67 -6.38
N ALA A 222 -9.95 29.96 -5.27
CA ALA A 222 -9.20 30.13 -4.03
C ALA A 222 -7.70 29.83 -4.19
N HIS A 223 -7.31 28.92 -5.08
CA HIS A 223 -5.91 28.55 -5.29
C HIS A 223 -5.14 29.61 -6.08
N LYS A 224 -5.83 30.50 -6.83
CA LYS A 224 -5.18 31.65 -7.48
C LYS A 224 -4.52 32.60 -6.47
N LYS A 225 -5.01 32.66 -5.23
CA LYS A 225 -4.41 33.46 -4.15
C LYS A 225 -3.08 32.89 -3.66
N ARG A 226 -2.78 31.61 -3.92
CA ARG A 226 -1.54 30.94 -3.50
C ARG A 226 -0.36 31.20 -4.45
N LEU A 227 -0.59 31.80 -5.61
CA LEU A 227 0.45 32.01 -6.63
C LEU A 227 1.67 32.76 -6.08
N GLY A 228 1.47 33.73 -5.18
CA GLY A 228 2.55 34.49 -4.56
C GLY A 228 3.22 33.81 -3.35
N THR A 229 2.72 32.65 -2.90
CA THR A 229 3.22 31.93 -1.72
C THR A 229 4.28 30.90 -2.13
N LYS A 230 5.24 30.64 -1.24
CA LYS A 230 6.27 29.62 -1.45
C LYS A 230 5.67 28.23 -1.49
N MET A 231 6.23 27.38 -2.35
CA MET A 231 5.78 25.99 -2.52
C MET A 231 5.83 25.20 -1.21
N THR A 232 6.87 25.43 -0.40
CA THR A 232 7.05 24.81 0.92
C THR A 232 5.99 25.26 1.93
N GLU A 233 5.73 26.56 2.05
CA GLU A 233 4.68 27.10 2.93
C GLU A 233 3.28 26.61 2.57
N ILE A 234 2.97 26.51 1.28
CA ILE A 234 1.68 25.95 0.82
C ILE A 234 1.58 24.50 1.28
N TRP A 235 2.64 23.71 1.10
CA TRP A 235 2.67 22.31 1.53
C TRP A 235 2.45 22.17 3.04
N GLU A 236 3.14 22.97 3.86
CA GLU A 236 2.99 22.93 5.32
C GLU A 236 1.58 23.32 5.77
N THR A 237 0.99 24.33 5.12
CA THR A 237 -0.37 24.79 5.41
C THR A 237 -1.41 23.72 5.07
N VAL A 238 -1.29 23.08 3.91
CA VAL A 238 -2.25 22.06 3.44
C VAL A 238 -2.13 20.77 4.26
N THR A 239 -0.91 20.36 4.59
CA THR A 239 -0.68 19.12 5.35
C THR A 239 -0.80 19.29 6.87
N LYS A 240 -0.73 20.54 7.36
CA LYS A 240 -0.61 20.88 8.79
C LYS A 240 0.62 20.23 9.43
N GLN A 241 1.68 20.05 8.66
CA GLN A 241 2.95 19.46 9.08
C GLN A 241 4.11 20.37 8.69
N ASN A 242 5.16 20.40 9.52
CA ASN A 242 6.37 21.14 9.19
C ASN A 242 7.32 20.28 8.36
N ILE A 243 7.98 20.90 7.38
CA ILE A 243 8.99 20.22 6.56
C ILE A 243 10.24 20.01 7.39
N SER A 244 10.66 18.74 7.53
CA SER A 244 11.91 18.39 8.21
C SER A 244 13.11 19.19 7.64
N PRO A 245 14.03 19.70 8.48
CA PRO A 245 15.24 20.37 8.02
C PRO A 245 16.12 19.51 7.10
N LYS A 246 16.04 18.18 7.21
CA LYS A 246 16.78 17.23 6.37
C LYS A 246 16.18 17.02 4.99
N LYS A 247 14.93 17.46 4.76
CA LYS A 247 14.25 17.31 3.48
C LYS A 247 14.71 18.43 2.55
N THR A 248 15.23 18.05 1.38
CA THR A 248 15.79 18.99 0.39
C THR A 248 14.93 19.14 -0.86
N TYR A 249 14.00 18.20 -1.10
CA TYR A 249 13.13 18.22 -2.27
C TYR A 249 11.70 17.81 -1.96
N LEU A 250 10.78 18.26 -2.81
CA LEU A 250 9.41 17.76 -2.91
C LEU A 250 9.24 17.01 -4.23
N THR A 251 8.57 15.87 -4.18
CA THR A 251 8.12 15.17 -5.38
C THR A 251 6.80 15.80 -5.81
N ILE A 252 6.78 16.39 -7.00
CA ILE A 252 5.65 17.10 -7.55
C ILE A 252 5.08 16.30 -8.72
N GLU A 253 3.78 16.05 -8.65
CA GLU A 253 2.99 15.49 -9.74
C GLU A 253 2.16 16.62 -10.36
N VAL A 254 2.13 16.64 -11.68
CA VAL A 254 1.50 17.71 -12.46
C VAL A 254 0.57 17.06 -13.48
N SER A 255 -0.68 17.50 -13.46
CA SER A 255 -1.60 17.35 -14.58
C SER A 255 -1.54 18.66 -15.37
N ALA A 256 -1.23 18.55 -16.65
CA ALA A 256 -1.03 19.68 -17.53
C ALA A 256 -1.63 19.42 -18.92
N THR A 257 -1.90 20.49 -19.64
CA THR A 257 -2.34 20.48 -21.04
C THR A 257 -1.29 21.11 -21.94
N ASP A 258 -1.34 20.77 -23.22
CA ASP A 258 -0.51 21.42 -24.23
C ASP A 258 -1.08 22.83 -24.51
N PRO A 259 -0.28 23.91 -24.45
CA PRO A 259 -0.77 25.28 -24.66
C PRO A 259 -1.37 25.54 -26.05
N ASP A 260 -0.96 24.77 -27.07
CA ASP A 260 -1.34 25.04 -28.46
C ASP A 260 -2.69 24.41 -28.84
N ASP A 261 -2.97 23.19 -28.35
CA ASP A 261 -4.19 22.44 -28.69
C ASP A 261 -5.03 21.96 -27.50
N GLY A 262 -4.60 22.25 -26.27
CA GLY A 262 -5.33 21.93 -25.05
C GLY A 262 -5.42 20.45 -24.73
N ILE A 263 -4.65 19.59 -25.44
CA ILE A 263 -4.64 18.14 -25.21
C ILE A 263 -3.89 17.83 -23.91
N ASP A 264 -4.38 16.85 -23.15
CA ASP A 264 -3.73 16.40 -21.91
C ASP A 264 -2.29 15.91 -22.17
N VAL A 265 -1.35 16.39 -21.36
CA VAL A 265 0.07 16.07 -21.43
C VAL A 265 0.49 15.29 -20.19
N GLN A 266 1.12 14.14 -20.41
CA GLN A 266 1.84 13.39 -19.40
C GLN A 266 3.31 13.80 -19.42
N ILE A 267 3.82 14.15 -18.24
CA ILE A 267 5.23 14.47 -18.02
C ILE A 267 5.81 13.58 -16.91
N PRO A 268 7.14 13.37 -16.88
CA PRO A 268 7.77 12.67 -15.77
C PRO A 268 7.52 13.39 -14.45
N THR A 269 7.52 12.62 -13.35
CA THR A 269 7.44 13.20 -12.01
C THR A 269 8.55 14.22 -11.80
N ILE A 270 8.21 15.36 -11.19
CA ILE A 270 9.16 16.44 -10.97
C ILE A 270 9.77 16.31 -9.58
N LYS A 271 11.09 16.36 -9.51
CA LYS A 271 11.85 16.49 -8.27
C LYS A 271 12.19 17.96 -8.07
N PHE A 272 11.38 18.65 -7.29
CA PHE A 272 11.57 20.07 -6.97
C PHE A 272 12.55 20.23 -5.81
N LEU A 273 13.76 20.67 -6.11
CA LEU A 273 14.83 20.95 -5.15
C LEU A 273 14.63 22.37 -4.59
N PHE A 274 14.24 22.45 -3.32
CA PHE A 274 13.99 23.72 -2.62
C PHE A 274 15.09 24.07 -1.60
N ARG A 275 16.04 23.16 -1.35
CA ARG A 275 17.26 23.35 -0.55
C ARG A 275 18.44 22.63 -1.19
#